data_AF-A0A9P0GX59-F1
#
_entry.id   AF-A0A9P0GX59-F1
#
_cell.length_a   1.000
_cell.length_b   1.000
_cell.length_c   1.000
_cell.angle_alpha   90.00
_cell.angle_beta   90.00
_cell.angle_gamma   90.00
#
_symmetry.space_group_name_H-M   'P 1'
#
loop_
_entity.id
_entity.type
_entity.pdbx_description
1 polymer ?
#
loop_
_entity_poly.entity_id
_entity_poly.type
_entity_poly.pdbx_seq_one_letter_code
_entity_poly.pdbx_strand_id
1 'polypeptide(L)'
;MSLAYDCGDFKVVTMKYSESSSAEHYILMKEHFVRSKCQEKPPDKTLFIVGVPPFVTEELFSGMFSQFGTVKAVFFHSEPNPGLPLMNVSKFFVDYPEVKEYKVAYVVFENARSVEKVLSIDADEKLILLGEEETSPFGLHRWCKEYNRKLINPADIKDEIDNYMEEYDKKVEEEEMRLKEITAEPDEEGWITVTKKGRNPGFARKESVHKNIMKKEKLKVKKKQLLNFYRFQIKESKMNQLVQLREKFEEDKKKIEQMKKSRTFKPF
;
A
#
# COMPACT_ATOMS: atom_id res chain seq x y z
N MET A 1 -26.91 -23.68 -26.81
CA MET A 1 -25.71 -23.05 -27.41
C MET A 1 -24.52 -23.84 -26.92
N SER A 2 -23.80 -24.54 -27.80
CA SER A 2 -22.53 -25.17 -27.42
C SER A 2 -21.48 -24.06 -27.33
N LEU A 3 -21.02 -23.78 -26.12
CA LEU A 3 -19.88 -22.88 -25.91
C LEU A 3 -18.62 -23.52 -26.50
N ALA A 4 -17.74 -22.70 -27.07
CA ALA A 4 -16.47 -23.16 -27.61
C ALA A 4 -15.61 -23.78 -26.49
N TYR A 5 -15.01 -24.93 -26.78
CA TYR A 5 -14.24 -25.73 -25.83
C TYR A 5 -12.89 -25.10 -25.45
N ASP A 6 -12.36 -24.25 -26.33
CA ASP A 6 -11.16 -23.46 -26.10
C ASP A 6 -11.44 -21.98 -26.36
N CYS A 7 -10.98 -21.13 -25.45
CA CYS A 7 -11.01 -19.67 -25.58
C CYS A 7 -9.58 -19.14 -25.56
N GLY A 8 -8.96 -19.03 -26.74
CA GLY A 8 -7.53 -18.69 -26.86
C GLY A 8 -6.65 -19.81 -26.28
N ASP A 9 -5.78 -19.48 -25.34
CA ASP A 9 -4.93 -20.45 -24.63
C ASP A 9 -5.62 -21.09 -23.42
N PHE A 10 -6.90 -20.78 -23.18
CA PHE A 10 -7.64 -21.29 -22.04
C PHE A 10 -8.55 -22.43 -22.44
N LYS A 11 -8.46 -23.50 -21.66
CA LYS A 11 -9.42 -24.60 -21.68
C LYS A 11 -10.65 -24.22 -20.88
N VAL A 12 -11.83 -24.36 -21.48
CA VAL A 12 -13.10 -24.08 -20.80
C VAL A 12 -13.61 -25.37 -20.16
N VAL A 13 -13.81 -25.36 -18.85
CA VAL A 13 -14.34 -26.53 -18.12
C VAL A 13 -15.60 -26.12 -17.36
N THR A 14 -16.62 -26.98 -17.41
CA THR A 14 -17.84 -26.81 -16.63
C THR A 14 -17.68 -27.36 -15.22
N MET A 15 -18.08 -26.54 -14.25
CA MET A 15 -18.07 -26.86 -12.83
C MET A 15 -19.50 -26.83 -12.29
N LYS A 16 -19.83 -27.80 -11.44
CA LYS A 16 -21.08 -27.87 -10.68
C LYS A 16 -20.78 -27.85 -9.19
N TYR A 17 -21.73 -27.31 -8.44
CA TYR A 17 -21.64 -27.32 -6.98
C TYR A 17 -21.75 -28.75 -6.42
N SER A 18 -22.82 -29.45 -6.78
CA SER A 18 -23.11 -30.84 -6.43
C SER A 18 -23.68 -31.55 -7.67
N GLU A 19 -23.70 -32.88 -7.66
CA GLU A 19 -24.32 -33.66 -8.75
C GLU A 19 -25.80 -33.31 -8.96
N SER A 20 -26.52 -33.07 -7.87
CA SER A 20 -27.92 -32.68 -7.86
C SER A 20 -28.19 -31.26 -8.35
N SER A 21 -27.15 -30.42 -8.50
CA SER A 21 -27.32 -29.02 -8.89
C SER A 21 -27.61 -28.90 -10.40
N SER A 22 -28.63 -28.11 -10.72
CA SER A 22 -28.96 -27.70 -12.09
C SER A 22 -28.08 -26.55 -12.59
N ALA A 23 -27.41 -25.82 -11.68
CA ALA A 23 -26.59 -24.68 -12.04
C ALA A 23 -25.18 -25.13 -12.44
N GLU A 24 -24.72 -24.64 -13.58
CA GLU A 24 -23.39 -24.88 -14.14
C GLU A 24 -22.63 -23.56 -14.20
N HIS A 25 -21.34 -23.61 -13.86
CA HIS A 25 -20.45 -22.45 -13.89
C HIS A 25 -19.22 -22.79 -14.73
N TYR A 26 -18.80 -21.89 -15.60
CA TYR A 26 -17.64 -22.10 -16.46
C TYR A 26 -16.39 -21.53 -15.81
N ILE A 27 -15.34 -22.34 -15.74
CA ILE A 27 -14.01 -21.91 -15.30
C ILE A 27 -13.02 -22.07 -16.44
N LEU A 28 -12.08 -21.14 -16.52
CA LEU A 28 -11.06 -21.09 -17.56
C LEU A 28 -9.74 -21.55 -16.97
N MET A 29 -9.14 -22.58 -17.55
CA MET A 29 -7.91 -23.20 -17.05
C MET A 29 -6.78 -23.07 -18.04
N LYS A 30 -5.56 -22.85 -17.55
CA LYS A 30 -4.32 -22.87 -18.34
C LYS A 30 -3.16 -23.31 -17.45
N GLU A 31 -2.12 -23.85 -18.05
CA GLU A 31 -0.83 -24.01 -17.34
C GLU A 31 -0.29 -22.64 -16.90
N HIS A 32 0.21 -22.57 -15.66
CA HIS A 32 0.81 -21.35 -15.16
C HIS A 32 2.16 -21.09 -15.80
N PHE A 33 2.25 -20.06 -16.63
CA PHE A 33 3.50 -19.66 -17.25
C PHE A 33 3.77 -18.16 -17.04
N VAL A 34 4.75 -17.83 -16.18
CA VAL A 34 5.16 -16.45 -15.91
C VAL A 34 6.69 -16.33 -15.93
N ARG A 35 7.20 -15.22 -16.46
CA ARG A 35 8.65 -14.93 -16.53
C ARG A 35 9.28 -14.79 -15.12
N SER A 36 8.53 -14.20 -14.19
CA SER A 36 8.90 -14.05 -12.79
C SER A 36 8.64 -15.36 -12.03
N LYS A 37 9.70 -16.07 -11.68
CA LYS A 37 9.62 -17.35 -10.98
C LYS A 37 9.30 -17.15 -9.50
N CYS A 38 8.26 -17.82 -9.00
CA CYS A 38 7.95 -17.94 -7.57
C CYS A 38 8.21 -19.38 -7.13
N GLN A 39 8.94 -19.58 -6.03
CA GLN A 39 9.24 -20.94 -5.53
C GLN A 39 7.97 -21.69 -5.09
N GLU A 40 7.00 -20.96 -4.54
CA GLU A 40 5.73 -21.52 -4.09
C GLU A 40 4.76 -21.81 -5.23
N LYS A 41 4.94 -21.18 -6.40
CA LYS A 41 4.14 -21.37 -7.61
C LYS A 41 5.04 -21.80 -8.79
N PRO A 42 5.58 -23.03 -8.77
CA PRO A 42 6.40 -23.54 -9.87
C PRO A 42 5.56 -23.67 -11.16
N PRO A 43 6.05 -23.17 -12.32
CA PRO A 43 5.25 -23.10 -13.55
C PRO A 43 4.72 -24.47 -13.99
N ASP A 44 5.61 -25.45 -14.10
CA ASP A 44 5.30 -26.81 -14.62
C ASP A 44 4.42 -27.66 -13.69
N LYS A 45 4.08 -27.16 -12.50
CA LYS A 45 3.21 -27.86 -11.53
C LYS A 45 2.03 -27.03 -11.06
N THR A 46 1.86 -25.84 -11.61
CA THR A 46 0.80 -24.92 -11.19
C THR A 46 -0.23 -24.77 -12.29
N LEU A 47 -1.50 -24.98 -11.93
CA LEU A 47 -2.64 -24.72 -12.78
C LEU A 47 -3.18 -23.33 -12.48
N PHE A 48 -3.34 -22.52 -13.51
CA PHE A 48 -3.92 -21.18 -13.45
C PHE A 48 -5.41 -21.26 -13.83
N ILE A 49 -6.27 -20.77 -12.95
CA ILE A 49 -7.73 -20.83 -13.13
C ILE A 49 -8.33 -19.43 -12.97
N VAL A 50 -9.19 -19.05 -13.91
CA VAL A 50 -9.91 -17.77 -13.90
C VAL A 50 -11.41 -18.02 -13.78
N GLY A 51 -12.09 -17.11 -13.08
CA GLY A 51 -13.54 -17.15 -12.92
C GLY A 51 -13.97 -18.02 -11.74
N VAL A 52 -13.15 -18.14 -10.70
CA VAL A 52 -13.50 -18.94 -9.52
C VAL A 52 -14.57 -18.21 -8.69
N PRO A 53 -15.71 -18.85 -8.37
CA PRO A 53 -16.76 -18.20 -7.58
C PRO A 53 -16.30 -17.80 -6.17
N PRO A 54 -16.89 -16.74 -5.57
CA PRO A 54 -16.46 -16.21 -4.27
C PRO A 54 -16.72 -17.15 -3.08
N PHE A 55 -17.55 -18.18 -3.26
CA PHE A 55 -17.85 -19.17 -2.24
C PHE A 55 -16.92 -20.38 -2.21
N VAL A 56 -16.05 -20.50 -3.19
CA VAL A 56 -15.04 -21.54 -3.19
C VAL A 56 -13.97 -21.22 -2.14
N THR A 57 -13.66 -22.23 -1.32
CA THR A 57 -12.57 -22.26 -0.35
C THR A 57 -11.41 -23.12 -0.87
N GLU A 58 -10.25 -23.03 -0.21
CA GLU A 58 -9.05 -23.79 -0.59
C GLU A 58 -9.27 -25.30 -0.44
N GLU A 59 -9.98 -25.69 0.63
CA GLU A 59 -10.36 -27.07 0.92
C GLU A 59 -11.20 -27.69 -0.19
N LEU A 60 -12.23 -26.97 -0.67
CA LEU A 60 -13.11 -27.45 -1.74
C LEU A 60 -12.36 -27.63 -3.06
N PHE A 61 -11.50 -26.68 -3.43
CA PHE A 61 -10.68 -26.82 -4.62
C PHE A 61 -9.63 -27.93 -4.48
N SER A 62 -9.01 -28.07 -3.31
CA SER A 62 -8.08 -29.17 -3.04
C SER A 62 -8.78 -30.52 -3.17
N GLY A 63 -9.99 -30.66 -2.63
CA GLY A 63 -10.82 -31.86 -2.77
C GLY A 63 -11.18 -32.14 -4.22
N MET A 64 -11.73 -31.15 -4.94
CA MET A 64 -12.11 -31.28 -6.35
C MET A 64 -10.93 -31.69 -7.26
N PHE A 65 -9.75 -31.12 -7.06
CA PHE A 65 -8.57 -31.41 -7.89
C PHE A 65 -7.78 -32.65 -7.43
N SER A 66 -8.06 -33.18 -6.23
CA SER A 66 -7.40 -34.38 -5.72
C SER A 66 -7.58 -35.60 -6.62
N GLN A 67 -8.67 -35.65 -7.40
CA GLN A 67 -8.94 -36.71 -8.38
C GLN A 67 -7.88 -36.80 -9.50
N PHE A 68 -7.15 -35.70 -9.76
CA PHE A 68 -6.09 -35.67 -10.78
C PHE A 68 -4.68 -35.87 -10.19
N GLY A 69 -4.53 -35.66 -8.88
CA GLY A 69 -3.32 -35.94 -8.12
C GLY A 69 -3.22 -35.12 -6.82
N THR A 70 -2.15 -35.34 -6.05
CA THR A 70 -1.94 -34.65 -4.78
C THR A 70 -1.76 -33.15 -4.97
N VAL A 71 -2.65 -32.36 -4.35
CA VAL A 71 -2.60 -30.90 -4.30
C VAL A 71 -1.72 -30.49 -3.12
N LYS A 72 -0.69 -29.68 -3.38
CA LYS A 72 0.21 -29.13 -2.34
C LYS A 72 -0.38 -27.88 -1.70
N ALA A 73 -0.90 -26.97 -2.53
CA ALA A 73 -1.44 -25.68 -2.07
C ALA A 73 -2.40 -25.10 -3.11
N VAL A 74 -3.34 -24.28 -2.64
CA VAL A 74 -4.25 -23.49 -3.48
C VAL A 74 -4.11 -22.03 -3.06
N PHE A 75 -3.85 -21.14 -4.02
CA PHE A 75 -3.74 -19.70 -3.74
C PHE A 75 -4.81 -18.93 -4.51
N PHE A 76 -5.54 -18.07 -3.81
CA PHE A 76 -6.53 -17.17 -4.42
C PHE A 76 -6.04 -15.74 -4.50
N HIS A 77 -6.36 -15.07 -5.61
CA HIS A 77 -6.08 -13.66 -5.85
C HIS A 77 -7.32 -12.98 -6.45
N SER A 78 -7.49 -11.67 -6.23
CA SER A 78 -8.51 -10.88 -6.94
C SER A 78 -8.14 -10.68 -8.41
N GLU A 79 -6.87 -10.38 -8.66
CA GLU A 79 -6.30 -10.18 -9.99
C GLU A 79 -5.13 -11.15 -10.24
N PRO A 80 -4.78 -11.44 -11.50
CA PRO A 80 -3.64 -12.32 -11.81
C PRO A 80 -2.32 -11.78 -11.26
N ASN A 81 -1.86 -12.34 -10.13
CA ASN A 81 -0.60 -11.96 -9.50
C ASN A 81 0.34 -13.19 -9.34
N PRO A 82 1.60 -13.11 -9.80
CA PRO A 82 2.58 -14.19 -9.63
C PRO A 82 3.08 -14.34 -8.18
N GLY A 83 2.90 -13.34 -7.33
CA GLY A 83 3.29 -13.37 -5.92
C GLY A 83 2.38 -14.24 -5.06
N LEU A 84 2.75 -14.38 -3.78
CA LEU A 84 1.89 -14.99 -2.77
C LEU A 84 0.74 -14.05 -2.41
N PRO A 85 -0.45 -14.59 -2.07
CA PRO A 85 -1.52 -13.76 -1.57
C PRO A 85 -1.09 -13.13 -0.25
N LEU A 86 -1.44 -11.86 -0.04
CA LEU A 86 -1.19 -11.17 1.21
C LEU A 86 -2.14 -11.76 2.26
N MET A 87 -1.57 -12.32 3.32
CA MET A 87 -2.33 -12.92 4.41
C MET A 87 -2.37 -11.95 5.59
N ASN A 88 -3.54 -11.87 6.24
CA ASN A 88 -3.63 -11.16 7.52
C ASN A 88 -2.95 -12.00 8.59
N VAL A 89 -2.00 -11.40 9.31
CA VAL A 89 -1.37 -12.03 10.47
C VAL A 89 -2.33 -12.08 11.66
N SER A 90 -3.20 -11.07 11.76
CA SER A 90 -4.20 -10.94 12.80
C SER A 90 -5.55 -11.49 12.36
N LYS A 91 -6.27 -12.10 13.30
CA LYS A 91 -7.67 -12.52 13.07
C LYS A 91 -8.64 -11.34 13.16
N PHE A 92 -8.26 -10.29 13.87
CA PHE A 92 -9.13 -9.16 14.18
C PHE A 92 -8.78 -7.91 13.36
N PHE A 93 -7.50 -7.67 13.12
CA PHE A 93 -7.00 -6.57 12.31
C PHE A 93 -6.80 -7.03 10.88
N VAL A 94 -7.73 -6.62 10.02
CA VAL A 94 -7.75 -7.00 8.61
C VAL A 94 -7.07 -5.90 7.81
N ASP A 95 -5.79 -6.10 7.50
CA ASP A 95 -5.03 -5.21 6.60
C ASP A 95 -5.42 -5.43 5.13
N TYR A 96 -5.70 -6.68 4.78
CA TYR A 96 -6.07 -7.13 3.45
C TYR A 96 -7.45 -7.78 3.48
N PRO A 97 -8.51 -7.11 3.00
CA PRO A 97 -9.86 -7.66 3.05
C PRO A 97 -9.97 -8.93 2.19
N GLU A 98 -10.73 -9.91 2.67
CA GLU A 98 -11.03 -11.11 1.90
C GLU A 98 -11.71 -10.75 0.57
N VAL A 99 -11.24 -11.36 -0.53
CA VAL A 99 -11.80 -11.15 -1.86
C VAL A 99 -13.21 -11.77 -1.93
N LYS A 100 -14.23 -10.92 -1.99
CA LYS A 100 -15.65 -11.31 -2.11
C LYS A 100 -16.13 -11.43 -3.56
N GLU A 101 -15.28 -11.10 -4.50
CA GLU A 101 -15.56 -11.13 -5.92
C GLU A 101 -15.10 -12.46 -6.55
N TYR A 102 -15.29 -12.60 -7.85
CA TYR A 102 -14.71 -13.71 -8.58
C TYR A 102 -13.18 -13.67 -8.46
N LYS A 103 -12.60 -14.84 -8.20
CA LYS A 103 -11.19 -15.01 -7.87
C LYS A 103 -10.44 -15.63 -9.05
N VAL A 104 -9.14 -15.43 -9.02
CA VAL A 104 -8.16 -16.17 -9.79
C VAL A 104 -7.50 -17.16 -8.85
N ALA A 105 -7.41 -18.43 -9.24
CA ALA A 105 -6.80 -19.47 -8.43
C ALA A 105 -5.53 -20.02 -9.07
N TYR A 106 -4.57 -20.36 -8.21
CA TYR A 106 -3.37 -21.10 -8.56
C TYR A 106 -3.38 -22.39 -7.76
N VAL A 107 -3.58 -23.52 -8.44
CA VAL A 107 -3.56 -24.85 -7.81
C VAL A 107 -2.20 -25.47 -8.07
N VAL A 108 -1.43 -25.69 -7.00
CA VAL A 108 -0.09 -26.25 -7.08
C VAL A 108 -0.15 -27.73 -6.77
N PHE A 109 0.22 -28.55 -7.74
CA PHE A 109 0.33 -30.00 -7.57
C PHE A 109 1.73 -30.41 -7.13
N GLU A 110 1.82 -31.59 -6.53
CA GLU A 110 3.12 -32.18 -6.21
C GLU A 110 3.87 -32.66 -7.46
N ASN A 111 3.12 -33.16 -8.45
CA ASN A 111 3.61 -33.75 -9.69
C ASN A 111 3.16 -32.96 -10.93
N ALA A 112 4.07 -32.76 -11.89
CA ALA A 112 3.78 -32.05 -13.15
C ALA A 112 2.74 -32.80 -14.01
N ARG A 113 2.76 -34.13 -13.99
CA ARG A 113 1.78 -35.00 -14.68
C ARG A 113 0.33 -34.72 -14.27
N SER A 114 0.11 -34.20 -13.06
CA SER A 114 -1.24 -33.86 -12.61
C SER A 114 -1.82 -32.68 -13.40
N VAL A 115 -0.99 -31.70 -13.76
CA VAL A 115 -1.43 -30.55 -14.58
C VAL A 115 -1.81 -31.00 -15.98
N GLU A 116 -0.99 -31.87 -16.59
CA GLU A 116 -1.27 -32.45 -17.91
C GLU A 116 -2.59 -33.22 -17.92
N LYS A 117 -2.85 -34.02 -16.87
CA LYS A 117 -4.11 -34.75 -16.70
C LYS A 117 -5.32 -33.83 -16.59
N VAL A 118 -5.21 -32.73 -15.85
CA VAL A 118 -6.29 -31.74 -15.75
C VAL A 118 -6.53 -31.08 -17.11
N LEU A 119 -5.46 -30.72 -17.81
CA LEU A 119 -5.55 -30.12 -19.13
C LEU A 119 -5.97 -31.13 -20.21
N SER A 120 -6.01 -32.44 -19.93
CA SER A 120 -6.51 -33.47 -20.85
C SER A 120 -7.98 -33.88 -20.62
N ILE A 121 -8.67 -33.30 -19.62
CA ILE A 121 -10.09 -33.58 -19.32
C ILE A 121 -11.00 -33.42 -20.55
N ASP A 122 -11.95 -34.31 -20.79
CA ASP A 122 -12.89 -34.12 -21.89
C ASP A 122 -13.81 -32.93 -21.59
N ALA A 123 -14.11 -32.12 -22.60
CA ALA A 123 -14.83 -30.87 -22.37
C ALA A 123 -16.30 -31.05 -21.94
N ASP A 124 -16.83 -32.28 -22.05
CA ASP A 124 -18.14 -32.68 -21.55
C ASP A 124 -18.11 -33.16 -20.08
N GLU A 125 -16.91 -33.40 -19.53
CA GLU A 125 -16.74 -33.85 -18.14
C GLU A 125 -16.93 -32.66 -17.18
N LYS A 126 -17.77 -32.87 -16.17
CA LYS A 126 -18.18 -31.83 -15.23
C LYS A 126 -17.44 -32.00 -13.92
N LEU A 127 -16.74 -30.95 -13.50
CA LEU A 127 -16.07 -30.95 -12.21
C LEU A 127 -17.09 -30.68 -11.10
N ILE A 128 -17.14 -31.58 -10.12
CA ILE A 128 -18.05 -31.48 -8.97
C ILE A 128 -17.26 -30.91 -7.78
N LEU A 129 -17.71 -29.77 -7.26
CA LEU A 129 -17.03 -29.08 -6.15
C LEU A 129 -17.20 -29.78 -4.81
N LEU A 130 -18.40 -30.28 -4.53
CA LEU A 130 -18.78 -30.85 -3.25
C LEU A 130 -19.06 -32.33 -3.43
N GLY A 131 -18.25 -33.17 -2.78
CA GLY A 131 -18.56 -34.60 -2.67
C GLY A 131 -19.87 -34.83 -1.91
N GLU A 132 -20.50 -35.99 -2.09
CA GLU A 132 -21.84 -36.30 -1.57
C GLU A 132 -21.98 -36.15 -0.03
N GLU A 133 -20.88 -36.14 0.72
CA GLU A 133 -20.89 -36.12 2.19
C GLU A 133 -20.55 -34.76 2.85
N GLU A 134 -20.05 -33.77 2.10
CA GLU A 134 -19.65 -32.49 2.69
C GLU A 134 -20.80 -31.48 2.64
N THR A 135 -21.28 -31.03 3.78
CA THR A 135 -22.28 -29.94 3.84
C THR A 135 -21.58 -28.63 4.19
N SER A 136 -20.89 -28.03 3.21
CA SER A 136 -20.35 -26.68 3.42
C SER A 136 -21.50 -25.68 3.50
N PRO A 137 -21.58 -24.83 4.54
CA PRO A 137 -22.66 -23.86 4.65
C PRO A 137 -22.52 -22.79 3.56
N PHE A 138 -23.50 -22.74 2.65
CA PHE A 138 -23.59 -21.71 1.60
C PHE A 138 -24.76 -20.74 1.85
N GLY A 139 -24.76 -19.63 1.11
CA GLY A 139 -25.83 -18.62 1.16
C GLY A 139 -26.08 -18.07 2.56
N LEU A 140 -27.33 -18.16 3.03
CA LEU A 140 -27.74 -17.59 4.30
C LEU A 140 -26.98 -18.17 5.50
N HIS A 141 -26.77 -19.49 5.55
CA HIS A 141 -26.04 -20.10 6.66
C HIS A 141 -24.60 -19.58 6.72
N ARG A 142 -23.96 -19.42 5.56
CA ARG A 142 -22.62 -18.82 5.47
C ARG A 142 -22.63 -17.42 6.05
N TRP A 143 -23.57 -16.58 5.61
CA TRP A 143 -23.66 -15.19 6.07
C TRP A 143 -23.96 -15.08 7.56
N CYS A 144 -24.80 -15.96 8.11
CA CYS A 144 -25.02 -16.05 9.55
C CYS A 144 -23.72 -16.39 10.30
N LYS A 145 -22.95 -17.36 9.81
CA LYS A 145 -21.65 -17.74 10.40
C LYS A 145 -20.64 -16.59 10.31
N GLU A 146 -20.54 -15.94 9.16
CA GLU A 146 -19.66 -14.77 8.96
C GLU A 146 -20.07 -13.60 9.85
N TYR A 147 -21.36 -13.32 9.99
CA TYR A 147 -21.89 -12.29 10.89
C TYR A 147 -21.54 -12.61 12.34
N ASN A 148 -21.76 -13.84 12.78
CA ASN A 148 -21.42 -14.27 14.13
C ASN A 148 -19.90 -14.20 14.36
N ARG A 149 -19.06 -14.51 13.36
CA ARG A 149 -17.59 -14.37 13.45
C ARG A 149 -17.13 -12.93 13.63
N LYS A 150 -17.89 -11.96 13.11
CA LYS A 150 -17.61 -10.53 13.33
C LYS A 150 -17.91 -10.07 14.76
N LEU A 151 -18.75 -10.81 15.49
CA LEU A 151 -19.00 -10.55 16.90
C LEU A 151 -17.84 -11.13 17.69
N ILE A 152 -16.87 -10.28 17.99
CA ILE A 152 -15.65 -10.68 18.66
C ILE A 152 -15.80 -10.49 20.17
N ASN A 153 -15.30 -11.44 20.95
CA ASN A 153 -15.19 -11.30 22.40
C ASN A 153 -14.04 -10.34 22.75
N PRO A 154 -14.27 -9.29 23.56
CA PRO A 154 -13.22 -8.36 23.95
C PRO A 154 -12.01 -9.01 24.64
N ALA A 155 -12.18 -10.17 25.28
CA ALA A 155 -11.08 -10.90 25.90
C ALA A 155 -10.06 -11.40 24.85
N ASP A 156 -10.54 -12.05 23.79
CA ASP A 156 -9.68 -12.63 22.76
C ASP A 156 -8.88 -11.55 22.00
N ILE A 157 -9.48 -10.38 21.75
CA ILE A 157 -8.79 -9.24 21.13
C ILE A 157 -7.68 -8.72 22.03
N LYS A 158 -7.98 -8.62 23.34
CA LYS A 158 -7.02 -8.09 24.30
C LYS A 158 -5.77 -8.96 24.35
N ASP A 159 -5.93 -10.27 24.41
CA ASP A 159 -4.80 -11.21 24.42
C ASP A 159 -3.93 -11.05 23.16
N GLU A 160 -4.54 -10.83 22.00
CA GLU A 160 -3.79 -10.59 20.75
C GLU A 160 -3.05 -9.25 20.76
N ILE A 161 -3.69 -8.18 21.27
CA ILE A 161 -3.05 -6.86 21.43
C ILE A 161 -1.89 -6.95 22.42
N ASP A 162 -2.08 -7.60 23.56
CA ASP A 162 -1.06 -7.72 24.61
C ASP A 162 0.17 -8.46 24.05
N ASN A 163 -0.02 -9.58 23.33
CA ASN A 163 1.07 -10.30 22.65
C ASN A 163 1.79 -9.42 21.61
N TYR A 164 1.04 -8.68 20.79
CA TYR A 164 1.64 -7.78 19.79
C TYR A 164 2.45 -6.67 20.45
N MET A 165 1.94 -6.07 21.52
CA MET A 165 2.64 -5.02 22.27
C MET A 165 3.91 -5.56 22.92
N GLU A 166 3.88 -6.77 23.49
CA GLU A 166 5.07 -7.42 24.04
C GLU A 166 6.16 -7.66 22.98
N GLU A 167 5.79 -8.16 21.79
CA GLU A 167 6.73 -8.34 20.68
C GLU A 167 7.29 -7.01 20.17
N TYR A 168 6.44 -5.98 20.11
CA TYR A 168 6.84 -4.65 19.70
C TYR A 168 7.82 -4.03 20.70
N ASP A 169 7.52 -4.08 22.00
CA ASP A 169 8.37 -3.55 23.06
C ASP A 169 9.74 -4.27 23.07
N LYS A 170 9.78 -5.59 22.88
CA LYS A 170 11.04 -6.35 22.71
C LYS A 170 11.85 -5.86 21.52
N LYS A 171 11.22 -5.66 20.35
CA LYS A 171 11.91 -5.13 19.15
C LYS A 171 12.45 -3.72 19.39
N VAL A 172 11.69 -2.86 20.04
CA VAL A 172 12.13 -1.51 20.39
C VAL A 172 13.31 -1.55 21.35
N GLU A 173 13.27 -2.41 22.37
CA GLU A 173 14.38 -2.59 23.30
C GLU A 173 15.65 -3.11 22.61
N GLU A 174 15.53 -4.10 21.73
CA GLU A 174 16.65 -4.61 20.92
C GLU A 174 17.25 -3.53 20.02
N GLU A 175 16.41 -2.74 19.33
CA GLU A 175 16.87 -1.61 18.53
C GLU A 175 17.57 -0.55 19.39
N GLU A 176 17.03 -0.27 20.58
CA GLU A 176 17.66 0.65 21.53
C GLU A 176 19.00 0.13 22.04
N MET A 177 19.13 -1.16 22.30
CA MET A 177 20.39 -1.80 22.70
C MET A 177 21.42 -1.74 21.56
N ARG A 178 21.03 -2.11 20.34
CA ARG A 178 21.89 -1.99 19.15
C ARG A 178 22.35 -0.55 18.91
N LEU A 179 21.45 0.42 19.05
CA LEU A 179 21.80 1.83 18.92
C LEU A 179 22.76 2.28 20.02
N LYS A 180 22.63 1.79 21.26
CA LYS A 180 23.58 2.07 22.34
C LYS A 180 24.95 1.46 22.06
N GLU A 181 25.01 0.24 21.54
CA GLU A 181 26.26 -0.43 21.16
C GLU A 181 26.98 0.34 20.05
N ILE A 182 26.28 0.65 18.95
CA ILE A 182 26.80 1.47 17.84
C ILE A 182 27.24 2.87 18.31
N THR A 183 26.57 3.43 19.32
CA THR A 183 26.93 4.74 19.89
C THR A 183 28.15 4.65 20.82
N ALA A 184 28.33 3.52 21.50
CA ALA A 184 29.38 3.32 22.49
C ALA A 184 30.72 2.94 21.85
N GLU A 185 30.69 2.27 20.71
CA GLU A 185 31.89 1.96 19.93
C GLU A 185 32.35 3.21 19.15
N PRO A 186 33.57 3.73 19.39
CA PRO A 186 34.12 4.81 18.59
C PRO A 186 34.54 4.26 17.22
N ASP A 187 34.26 5.02 16.15
CA ASP A 187 34.67 4.68 14.79
C ASP A 187 36.22 4.58 14.67
N GLU A 188 36.74 4.02 13.57
CA GLU A 188 38.19 3.88 13.30
C GLU A 188 38.96 5.23 13.33
N GLU A 189 38.27 6.36 13.13
CA GLU A 189 38.80 7.73 13.30
C GLU A 189 38.56 8.36 14.70
N GLY A 190 38.03 7.62 15.67
CA GLY A 190 37.85 8.07 17.06
C GLY A 190 36.67 9.03 17.30
N TRP A 191 35.70 9.09 16.39
CA TRP A 191 34.49 9.90 16.55
C TRP A 191 33.38 9.09 17.24
N ILE A 192 32.63 9.75 18.13
CA ILE A 192 31.49 9.16 18.85
C ILE A 192 30.19 9.72 18.27
N THR A 193 29.27 8.85 17.83
CA THR A 193 28.00 9.27 17.23
C THR A 193 27.02 9.76 18.30
N VAL A 194 26.80 11.08 18.38
CA VAL A 194 25.84 11.66 19.34
C VAL A 194 24.39 11.34 18.92
N THR A 195 23.69 10.52 19.70
CA THR A 195 22.27 10.21 19.46
C THR A 195 21.32 11.28 20.03
N LYS A 196 20.15 11.41 19.40
CA LYS A 196 19.12 12.45 19.66
C LYS A 196 18.18 12.15 20.83
N LYS A 197 18.56 11.34 21.82
CA LYS A 197 17.65 10.96 22.91
C LYS A 197 17.98 11.72 24.19
N GLY A 198 17.38 12.90 24.34
CA GLY A 198 17.46 13.73 25.54
C GLY A 198 16.18 14.54 25.75
N ARG A 199 16.08 15.31 26.85
CA ARG A 199 14.88 16.08 27.26
C ARG A 199 14.35 17.06 26.20
N ASN A 200 15.15 17.36 25.18
CA ASN A 200 14.73 18.03 23.95
C ASN A 200 14.99 17.11 22.74
N PRO A 201 14.07 16.20 22.38
CA PRO A 201 14.10 15.60 21.05
C PRO A 201 14.03 16.76 20.06
N GLY A 202 14.95 16.82 19.09
CA GLY A 202 15.07 17.95 18.17
C GLY A 202 13.75 18.34 17.51
N PHE A 203 13.72 19.53 16.90
CA PHE A 203 12.52 20.09 16.27
C PHE A 203 11.87 19.09 15.30
N ALA A 204 10.56 18.85 15.47
CA ALA A 204 9.77 18.08 14.51
C ALA A 204 9.92 18.68 13.10
N ARG A 205 10.11 17.83 12.08
CA ARG A 205 10.22 18.24 10.67
C ARG A 205 8.84 18.64 10.10
N LYS A 206 8.18 19.60 10.74
CA LYS A 206 6.97 20.26 10.24
C LYS A 206 7.37 21.60 9.62
N GLU A 207 6.79 21.93 8.47
CA GLU A 207 7.09 23.19 7.78
C GLU A 207 6.82 24.42 8.65
N SER A 208 5.82 24.37 9.52
CA SER A 208 5.49 25.45 10.46
C SER A 208 6.60 25.72 11.48
N VAL A 209 7.22 24.66 11.99
CA VAL A 209 8.35 24.74 12.91
C VAL A 209 9.58 25.28 12.20
N HIS A 210 9.84 24.82 10.96
CA HIS A 210 10.93 25.33 10.13
C HIS A 210 10.79 26.84 9.81
N LYS A 211 9.59 27.28 9.43
CA LYS A 211 9.28 28.71 9.20
C LYS A 211 9.51 29.55 10.46
N ASN A 212 9.18 29.04 11.65
CA ASN A 212 9.39 29.74 12.91
C ASN A 212 10.87 29.83 13.31
N ILE A 213 11.66 28.79 13.04
CA ILE A 213 13.12 28.81 13.23
C ILE A 213 13.75 29.83 12.29
N MET A 214 13.41 29.79 11.00
CA MET A 214 13.89 30.74 9.99
C MET A 214 13.53 32.20 10.34
N LYS A 215 12.32 32.45 10.88
CA LYS A 215 11.94 33.78 11.38
C LYS A 215 12.83 34.22 12.55
N LYS A 216 13.08 33.34 13.53
CA LYS A 216 13.95 33.63 14.67
C LYS A 216 15.39 33.91 14.25
N GLU A 217 15.92 33.18 13.27
CA GLU A 217 17.26 33.43 12.72
C GLU A 217 17.33 34.78 12.00
N LYS A 218 16.36 35.10 11.13
CA LYS A 218 16.29 36.42 10.47
C LYS A 218 16.25 37.56 11.49
N LEU A 219 15.53 37.39 12.60
CA LEU A 219 15.51 38.38 13.69
C LEU A 219 16.85 38.51 14.40
N LYS A 220 17.55 37.39 14.65
CA LYS A 220 18.91 37.42 15.24
C LYS A 220 19.90 38.11 14.31
N VAL A 221 19.86 37.83 13.01
CA VAL A 221 20.72 38.49 12.01
C VAL A 221 20.45 39.99 11.98
N LYS A 222 19.17 40.41 11.94
CA LYS A 222 18.81 41.84 12.02
C LYS A 222 19.31 42.52 13.30
N LYS A 223 19.23 41.84 14.46
CA LYS A 223 19.76 42.37 15.73
C LYS A 223 21.28 42.48 15.76
N LYS A 224 21.99 41.58 15.07
CA LYS A 224 23.46 41.56 14.97
C LYS A 224 23.99 42.52 13.89
N GLN A 225 23.16 42.94 12.94
CA GLN A 225 23.55 43.93 11.94
C GLN A 225 23.58 45.31 12.57
N LEU A 226 24.78 45.88 12.70
CA LEU A 226 24.97 47.28 13.06
C LEU A 226 24.61 48.14 11.85
N LEU A 227 23.46 48.83 11.91
CA LEU A 227 23.09 49.81 10.89
C LEU A 227 24.02 51.03 10.96
N ASN A 228 24.44 51.53 9.80
CA ASN A 228 25.31 52.70 9.62
C ASN A 228 26.73 52.55 10.18
N PHE A 229 27.19 51.32 10.41
CA PHE A 229 28.55 51.08 10.88
C PHE A 229 29.59 51.33 9.77
N TYR A 230 29.26 50.96 8.54
CA TYR A 230 30.16 51.13 7.41
C TYR A 230 29.80 52.34 6.55
N ARG A 231 30.83 53.07 6.10
CA ARG A 231 30.68 54.28 5.27
C ARG A 231 29.92 54.03 3.96
N PHE A 232 30.01 52.82 3.40
CA PHE A 232 29.25 52.45 2.20
C PHE A 232 27.74 52.37 2.47
N GLN A 233 27.30 51.92 3.66
CA GLN A 233 25.89 51.85 4.04
C GLN A 233 25.27 53.25 4.12
N ILE A 234 26.02 54.21 4.68
CA ILE A 234 25.61 55.62 4.74
C ILE A 234 25.51 56.21 3.33
N LYS A 235 26.47 55.90 2.44
CA LYS A 235 26.46 56.37 1.05
C LYS A 235 25.29 55.80 0.26
N GLU A 236 25.02 54.51 0.41
CA GLU A 236 23.92 53.81 -0.25
C GLU A 236 22.56 54.29 0.24
N SER A 237 22.39 54.49 1.56
CA SER A 237 21.17 55.08 2.13
C SER A 237 20.88 56.47 1.56
N LYS A 238 21.90 57.33 1.47
CA LYS A 238 21.77 58.67 0.86
C LYS A 238 21.43 58.60 -0.63
N MET A 239 22.05 57.67 -1.38
CA MET A 239 21.71 57.45 -2.78
C MET A 239 20.26 56.99 -2.95
N ASN A 240 19.80 56.03 -2.15
CA ASN A 240 18.42 55.55 -2.18
C ASN A 240 17.42 56.65 -1.84
N GLN A 241 17.73 57.51 -0.86
CA GLN A 241 16.91 58.68 -0.56
C GLN A 241 16.85 59.68 -1.73
N LEU A 242 17.97 59.92 -2.42
CA LEU A 242 18.00 60.78 -3.61
C LEU A 242 17.18 60.20 -4.76
N VAL A 243 17.25 58.87 -4.97
CA VAL A 243 16.44 58.19 -5.98
C VAL A 243 14.95 58.32 -5.66
N GLN A 244 14.54 58.05 -4.41
CA GLN A 244 13.15 58.22 -3.99
C GLN A 244 12.64 59.66 -4.15
N LEU A 245 13.48 60.67 -3.89
CA LEU A 245 13.11 62.07 -4.11
C LEU A 245 12.92 62.39 -5.60
N ARG A 246 13.76 61.81 -6.49
CA ARG A 246 13.59 61.95 -7.94
C ARG A 246 12.30 61.30 -8.42
N GLU A 247 11.99 60.09 -7.96
CA GLU A 247 10.74 59.40 -8.27
C GLU A 247 9.52 60.22 -7.84
N LYS A 248 9.49 60.70 -6.59
CA LYS A 248 8.42 61.57 -6.10
C LYS A 248 8.30 62.87 -6.89
N PHE A 249 9.43 63.45 -7.29
CA PHE A 249 9.42 64.67 -8.11
C PHE A 249 8.85 64.41 -9.51
N GLU A 250 9.17 63.28 -10.14
CA GLU A 250 8.56 62.88 -11.41
C GLU A 250 7.06 62.63 -11.28
N GLU A 251 6.62 61.97 -10.21
CA GLU A 251 5.21 61.77 -9.92
C GLU A 251 4.48 63.11 -9.73
N ASP A 252 5.04 64.03 -8.97
CA ASP A 252 4.44 65.35 -8.74
C ASP A 252 4.46 66.21 -10.01
N LYS A 253 5.49 66.10 -10.85
CA LYS A 253 5.53 66.71 -12.18
C LYS A 253 4.40 66.17 -13.06
N LYS A 254 4.19 64.84 -13.08
CA LYS A 254 3.08 64.20 -13.80
C LYS A 254 1.72 64.69 -13.28
N LYS A 255 1.54 64.78 -11.96
CA LYS A 255 0.31 65.33 -11.35
C LYS A 255 0.08 66.78 -11.75
N ILE A 256 1.11 67.62 -11.75
CA ILE A 256 1.00 69.02 -12.16
C ILE A 256 0.65 69.12 -13.65
N GLU A 257 1.26 68.30 -14.52
CA GLU A 257 0.89 68.25 -15.95
C GLU A 257 -0.56 67.83 -16.15
N GLN A 258 -1.06 66.85 -15.38
CA GLN A 258 -2.47 66.48 -15.37
C GLN A 258 -3.35 67.66 -14.94
N MET A 259 -3.02 68.35 -13.85
CA MET A 259 -3.77 69.52 -13.36
C MET A 259 -3.75 70.70 -14.35
N LYS A 260 -2.65 70.88 -15.08
CA LYS A 260 -2.55 71.89 -16.16
C LYS A 260 -3.45 71.52 -17.35
N LYS A 261 -3.46 70.25 -17.76
CA LYS A 261 -4.37 69.76 -18.82
C LYS A 261 -5.84 69.93 -18.42
N SER A 262 -6.19 69.67 -17.17
CA SER A 262 -7.54 69.88 -16.64
C SER A 262 -7.86 71.35 -16.31
N ARG A 263 -6.94 72.29 -16.58
CA ARG A 263 -7.09 73.75 -16.31
C ARG A 263 -7.44 74.09 -14.86
N THR A 264 -7.15 73.19 -13.92
CA THR A 264 -7.38 73.38 -12.48
C THR A 264 -6.13 73.85 -11.74
N PHE A 265 -4.99 73.93 -12.43
CA PHE A 265 -3.73 74.39 -11.85
C PHE A 265 -3.73 75.90 -11.58
N LYS A 266 -3.58 76.29 -10.31
CA LYS A 266 -3.40 77.68 -9.86
C LYS A 266 -1.97 77.86 -9.33
N PRO A 267 -1.07 78.54 -10.07
CA PRO A 267 0.24 78.87 -9.53
C PRO A 267 0.08 80.05 -8.55
N PHE A 268 0.60 79.83 -7.34
CA PHE A 268 0.56 80.70 -6.15
C PHE A 268 -0.72 80.59 -5.30
#